data_AF-F6FGV5-F1
#
_entry.id   AF-F6FGV5-F1
#
_cell.length_a   1.000
_cell.length_b   1.000
_cell.length_c   1.000
_cell.angle_alpha   90.00
_cell.angle_beta   90.00
_cell.angle_gamma   90.00
#
_symmetry.space_group_name_H-M   'P 1'
#
loop_
_entity.id
_entity.type
_entity.pdbx_description
1 polymer ?
#
loop_
_entity_poly.entity_id
_entity_poly.type
_entity_poly.pdbx_seq_one_letter_code
_entity_poly.pdbx_strand_id
1 'polypeptide(L)'
;MTSLAKGALGFSAAGTTAAGALYMGGIFKGEEDKPVKTVISKLLKEFHPKKRLIDSSVQTSDAAWHAAWKAYRTKNKDSVLGKDTWDLKEWTNRSGAITDNENPPAIFVNTCSSNSQRKVLGSNDNLYQEVLEFCTRDASIKDWILDSGKKILETGDTEGWKATWKLYIEKNKGVAKGSDTWQVKDWDPNTSTDANVSEEFKKKCTEKLEIKSSVDNFESEYSLVLNWCTK
;
A
#
# COMPACT_ATOMS: atom_id res chain seq x y z
N MET A 1 -14.00 -61.98 -23.97
CA MET A 1 -13.11 -60.79 -24.04
C MET A 1 -14.02 -59.61 -23.74
N THR A 2 -13.94 -58.87 -22.63
CA THR A 2 -12.74 -58.30 -21.99
C THR A 2 -13.08 -57.98 -20.52
N SER A 3 -12.14 -58.23 -19.62
CA SER A 3 -12.20 -57.96 -18.18
C SER A 3 -12.18 -56.44 -17.88
N LEU A 4 -12.90 -55.98 -16.86
CA LEU A 4 -12.72 -54.64 -16.30
C LEU A 4 -12.41 -54.73 -14.80
N ALA A 5 -11.27 -54.14 -14.46
CA ALA A 5 -10.50 -54.37 -13.26
C ALA A 5 -11.00 -53.57 -12.04
N LYS A 6 -10.71 -54.14 -10.87
CA LYS A 6 -10.73 -53.47 -9.56
C LYS A 6 -9.84 -52.23 -9.56
N GLY A 7 -10.36 -51.14 -9.00
CA GLY A 7 -9.56 -49.99 -8.57
C GLY A 7 -9.99 -49.57 -7.16
N ALA A 8 -9.21 -49.98 -6.17
CA ALA A 8 -9.26 -49.45 -4.82
C ALA A 8 -8.21 -48.35 -4.71
N LEU A 9 -8.60 -47.17 -4.23
CA LEU A 9 -7.68 -46.19 -3.66
C LEU A 9 -8.36 -45.53 -2.47
N GLY A 10 -7.93 -45.94 -1.27
CA GLY A 10 -8.09 -45.13 -0.08
C GLY A 10 -7.11 -43.97 -0.10
N PHE A 11 -7.36 -42.96 0.72
CA PHE A 11 -6.54 -42.60 1.88
C PHE A 11 -7.22 -41.42 2.57
N SER A 12 -7.55 -41.65 3.83
CA SER A 12 -7.95 -40.66 4.82
C SER A 12 -6.79 -39.72 5.17
N ALA A 13 -7.16 -38.53 5.64
CA ALA A 13 -6.36 -37.52 6.35
C ALA A 13 -5.77 -36.37 5.51
N ALA A 14 -6.48 -35.23 5.57
CA ALA A 14 -5.91 -33.88 5.61
C ALA A 14 -6.81 -33.12 6.60
N GLY A 15 -6.34 -32.66 7.75
CA GLY A 15 -5.26 -31.69 7.88
C GLY A 15 -5.90 -30.30 7.83
N THR A 16 -6.11 -29.70 9.00
CA THR A 16 -6.78 -28.39 9.16
C THR A 16 -6.08 -27.32 8.32
N THR A 17 -6.69 -26.92 7.21
CA THR A 17 -6.22 -25.80 6.41
C THR A 17 -6.71 -24.48 7.03
N ALA A 18 -5.75 -23.61 7.29
CA ALA A 18 -5.96 -22.22 7.64
C ALA A 18 -6.88 -21.54 6.64
N ALA A 19 -7.71 -20.60 7.14
CA ALA A 19 -8.67 -19.82 6.40
C ALA A 19 -8.02 -19.07 5.22
N GLY A 20 -8.04 -19.69 4.04
CA GLY A 20 -7.81 -19.06 2.75
C GLY A 20 -8.96 -19.51 1.86
N ALA A 21 -9.93 -18.64 1.62
CA ALA A 21 -11.07 -18.94 0.77
C ALA A 21 -10.59 -19.09 -0.69
N LEU A 22 -10.48 -20.34 -1.15
CA LEU A 22 -10.32 -20.67 -2.56
C LEU A 22 -11.66 -20.45 -3.26
N TYR A 23 -11.76 -19.37 -4.04
CA TYR A 23 -12.80 -19.23 -5.06
C TYR A 23 -12.48 -20.20 -6.21
N MET A 24 -12.90 -21.46 -6.07
CA MET A 24 -12.94 -22.42 -7.15
C MET A 24 -14.37 -22.50 -7.67
N GLY A 25 -14.55 -22.11 -8.93
CA GLY A 25 -15.85 -22.18 -9.60
C GLY A 25 -16.34 -23.61 -9.76
N GLY A 26 -17.62 -23.80 -9.45
CA GLY A 26 -18.42 -24.92 -9.93
C GLY A 26 -18.61 -26.08 -8.95
N ILE A 27 -19.89 -26.41 -8.76
CA ILE A 27 -20.46 -27.65 -8.19
C ILE A 27 -20.65 -27.66 -6.65
N PHE A 28 -21.49 -26.76 -6.14
CA PHE A 28 -22.45 -27.09 -5.08
C PHE A 28 -23.75 -26.33 -5.33
N LYS A 29 -24.84 -27.07 -5.61
CA LYS A 29 -26.21 -26.55 -5.63
C LYS A 29 -26.76 -26.65 -4.21
N GLY A 30 -26.91 -25.51 -3.53
CA GLY A 30 -27.56 -25.43 -2.22
C GLY A 30 -27.54 -23.99 -1.73
N GLU A 31 -28.74 -23.39 -1.61
CA GLU A 31 -29.03 -22.04 -1.12
C GLU A 31 -28.33 -20.90 -1.90
N GLU A 32 -29.09 -20.04 -2.57
CA GLU A 32 -28.53 -18.84 -3.21
C GLU A 32 -28.03 -17.90 -2.12
N ASP A 33 -26.79 -18.11 -1.68
CA ASP A 33 -26.06 -17.20 -0.81
C ASP A 33 -26.06 -15.83 -1.48
N LYS A 34 -26.86 -14.90 -0.91
CA LYS A 34 -26.90 -13.51 -1.37
C LYS A 34 -25.46 -13.00 -1.44
N PRO A 35 -25.06 -12.36 -2.55
CA PRO A 35 -23.67 -11.98 -2.72
C PRO A 35 -23.26 -11.01 -1.60
N VAL A 36 -22.22 -11.40 -0.87
CA VAL A 36 -21.77 -10.71 0.34
C VAL A 36 -21.09 -9.41 -0.06
N LYS A 37 -21.68 -8.27 0.35
CA LYS A 37 -21.06 -6.96 0.12
C LYS A 37 -19.96 -6.67 1.14
N THR A 38 -18.82 -6.19 0.67
CA THR A 38 -17.65 -5.84 1.49
C THR A 38 -17.34 -4.35 1.36
N VAL A 39 -16.82 -3.75 2.44
CA VAL A 39 -16.41 -2.34 2.46
C VAL A 39 -15.27 -2.11 1.46
N ILE A 40 -15.36 -1.05 0.66
CA ILE A 40 -14.36 -0.71 -0.36
C ILE A 40 -12.95 -0.60 0.23
N SER A 41 -12.78 0.07 1.37
CA SER A 41 -11.48 0.19 2.05
C SER A 41 -10.83 -1.16 2.40
N LYS A 42 -11.64 -2.18 2.71
CA LYS A 42 -11.15 -3.55 2.94
C LYS A 42 -10.77 -4.22 1.62
N LEU A 43 -11.61 -4.09 0.58
CA LEU A 43 -11.33 -4.64 -0.75
C LEU A 43 -10.06 -4.04 -1.37
N LEU A 44 -9.81 -2.74 -1.17
CA LEU A 44 -8.60 -2.07 -1.66
C LEU A 44 -7.33 -2.69 -1.06
N LYS A 45 -7.32 -2.97 0.25
CA LYS A 45 -6.18 -3.64 0.89
C LYS A 45 -5.93 -5.04 0.36
N GLU A 46 -7.00 -5.75 0.00
CA GLU A 46 -6.95 -7.13 -0.50
C GLU A 46 -6.52 -7.20 -1.97
N PHE A 47 -7.11 -6.39 -2.84
CA PHE A 47 -6.91 -6.46 -4.30
C PHE A 47 -5.87 -5.47 -4.83
N HIS A 48 -5.58 -4.37 -4.11
CA HIS A 48 -4.56 -3.39 -4.49
C HIS A 48 -3.65 -3.03 -3.31
N PRO A 49 -2.84 -3.98 -2.80
CA PRO A 49 -1.93 -3.74 -1.66
C PRO A 49 -0.85 -2.67 -1.94
N LYS A 50 -0.59 -2.37 -3.22
CA LYS A 50 0.30 -1.28 -3.67
C LYS A 50 -0.41 0.09 -3.69
N LYS A 51 -1.68 0.18 -3.30
CA LYS A 51 -2.45 1.43 -3.21
C LYS A 51 -2.90 1.65 -1.77
N ARG A 52 -2.97 2.92 -1.39
CA ARG A 52 -3.41 3.36 -0.06
C ARG A 52 -4.43 4.48 -0.21
N LEU A 53 -5.52 4.42 0.56
CA LEU A 53 -6.43 5.55 0.65
C LEU A 53 -5.66 6.80 1.12
N ILE A 54 -5.93 7.93 0.49
CA ILE A 54 -5.41 9.21 0.96
C ILE A 54 -6.21 9.58 2.21
N ASP A 55 -5.51 9.78 3.33
CA ASP A 55 -6.15 10.10 4.59
C ASP A 55 -6.72 11.52 4.56
N SER A 56 -7.94 11.71 5.06
CA SER A 56 -8.59 13.02 5.13
C SER A 56 -7.87 14.03 6.03
N SER A 57 -7.00 13.56 6.94
CA SER A 57 -6.14 14.41 7.77
C SER A 57 -4.92 14.97 7.03
N VAL A 58 -4.56 14.40 5.87
CA VAL A 58 -3.51 14.95 5.01
C VAL A 58 -3.99 16.29 4.44
N GLN A 59 -3.13 17.31 4.47
CA GLN A 59 -3.45 18.64 3.95
C GLN A 59 -3.82 18.56 2.46
N THR A 60 -4.82 19.32 2.03
CA THR A 60 -5.28 19.34 0.63
C THR A 60 -4.23 19.86 -0.34
N SER A 61 -3.18 20.51 0.15
CA SER A 61 -2.01 20.92 -0.63
C SER A 61 -0.98 19.80 -0.86
N ASP A 62 -1.23 18.60 -0.33
CA ASP A 62 -0.39 17.43 -0.57
C ASP A 62 -0.51 16.96 -2.02
N ALA A 63 0.62 16.52 -2.58
CA ALA A 63 0.70 16.06 -3.97
C ALA A 63 -0.25 14.89 -4.27
N ALA A 64 -0.56 14.04 -3.29
CA ALA A 64 -1.54 12.96 -3.47
C ALA A 64 -2.95 13.52 -3.71
N TRP A 65 -3.35 14.53 -2.95
CA TRP A 65 -4.66 15.17 -3.11
C TRP A 65 -4.76 15.96 -4.42
N HIS A 66 -3.69 16.63 -4.83
CA HIS A 66 -3.62 17.28 -6.15
C HIS A 66 -3.76 16.28 -7.29
N ALA A 67 -3.01 15.17 -7.24
CA ALA A 67 -3.08 14.13 -8.27
C ALA A 67 -4.47 13.49 -8.35
N ALA A 68 -5.08 13.16 -7.20
CA ALA A 68 -6.44 12.66 -7.09
C ALA A 68 -7.47 13.63 -7.69
N TRP A 69 -7.36 14.92 -7.34
CA TRP A 69 -8.26 15.94 -7.86
C TRP A 69 -8.12 16.15 -9.36
N LYS A 70 -6.89 16.17 -9.86
CA LYS A 70 -6.59 16.21 -11.29
C LYS A 70 -7.21 15.04 -12.03
N ALA A 71 -7.08 13.81 -11.51
CA ALA A 71 -7.69 12.62 -12.10
C ALA A 71 -9.22 12.76 -12.16
N TYR A 72 -9.85 13.16 -11.05
CA TYR A 72 -11.29 13.40 -10.98
C TYR A 72 -11.76 14.42 -12.02
N ARG A 73 -11.08 15.56 -12.07
CA ARG A 73 -11.38 16.64 -13.01
C ARG A 73 -11.23 16.19 -14.46
N THR A 74 -10.20 15.40 -14.75
CA THR A 74 -9.91 14.91 -16.09
C THR A 74 -11.00 13.96 -16.58
N LYS A 75 -11.44 13.02 -15.74
CA LYS A 75 -12.55 12.11 -16.10
C LYS A 75 -13.87 12.84 -16.30
N ASN A 76 -14.09 13.92 -15.55
CA ASN A 76 -15.36 14.67 -15.54
C ASN A 76 -15.36 15.93 -16.42
N LYS A 77 -14.31 16.15 -17.21
CA LYS A 77 -14.14 17.39 -18.00
C LYS A 77 -15.31 17.67 -18.97
N ASP A 78 -15.92 16.61 -19.51
CA ASP A 78 -17.00 16.68 -20.49
C ASP A 78 -18.39 16.46 -19.86
N SER A 79 -18.47 16.24 -18.53
CA SER A 79 -19.71 15.96 -17.82
C SER A 79 -20.66 17.17 -17.79
N VAL A 80 -21.96 16.90 -17.70
CA VAL A 80 -22.97 17.95 -17.54
C VAL A 80 -22.83 18.61 -16.15
N LEU A 81 -23.25 19.87 -16.02
CA LEU A 81 -23.14 20.66 -14.78
C LEU A 81 -23.94 19.96 -13.68
N GLY A 82 -23.32 19.73 -12.52
CA GLY A 82 -23.92 18.96 -11.43
C GLY A 82 -24.24 17.49 -11.77
N LYS A 83 -23.58 16.93 -12.79
CA LYS A 83 -23.67 15.50 -13.19
C LYS A 83 -22.28 14.91 -13.46
N ASP A 84 -21.31 15.32 -12.66
CA ASP A 84 -20.05 14.60 -12.56
C ASP A 84 -20.26 13.21 -11.94
N THR A 85 -19.20 12.41 -11.92
CA THR A 85 -19.24 10.99 -11.52
C THR A 85 -19.86 10.79 -10.14
N TRP A 86 -19.73 11.76 -9.23
CA TRP A 86 -20.30 11.72 -7.88
C TRP A 86 -21.38 12.78 -7.61
N ASP A 87 -21.87 13.48 -8.64
CA ASP A 87 -22.86 14.56 -8.53
C ASP A 87 -22.49 15.60 -7.45
N LEU A 88 -21.22 16.04 -7.42
CA LEU A 88 -20.74 17.00 -6.43
C LEU A 88 -21.49 18.33 -6.61
N LYS A 89 -22.19 18.78 -5.57
CA LYS A 89 -23.04 20.00 -5.62
C LYS A 89 -22.30 21.27 -6.08
N GLU A 90 -21.00 21.33 -5.85
CA GLU A 90 -20.14 22.46 -6.20
C GLU A 90 -19.45 22.30 -7.56
N TRP A 91 -19.75 21.22 -8.30
CA TRP A 91 -19.23 20.97 -9.65
C TRP A 91 -19.82 21.95 -10.67
N THR A 92 -19.26 23.14 -10.68
CA THR A 92 -19.69 24.26 -11.53
C THR A 92 -18.62 24.70 -12.53
N ASN A 93 -17.37 24.27 -12.35
CA ASN A 93 -16.23 24.83 -13.06
C ASN A 93 -15.67 23.87 -14.14
N ARG A 94 -16.28 23.89 -15.33
CA ARG A 94 -15.75 23.17 -16.52
C ARG A 94 -14.60 23.90 -17.21
N SER A 95 -14.43 25.20 -16.95
CA SER A 95 -13.61 26.12 -17.75
C SER A 95 -12.23 26.40 -17.15
N GLY A 96 -11.98 26.00 -15.91
CA GLY A 96 -10.65 26.12 -15.32
C GLY A 96 -9.65 25.19 -16.00
N ALA A 97 -8.45 25.68 -16.29
CA ALA A 97 -7.34 24.83 -16.69
C ALA A 97 -7.13 23.73 -15.63
N ILE A 98 -6.97 22.48 -16.06
CA ILE A 98 -6.60 21.39 -15.15
C ILE A 98 -5.10 21.52 -14.91
N THR A 99 -4.73 21.85 -13.67
CA THR A 99 -3.33 22.05 -13.28
C THR A 99 -2.89 21.02 -12.25
N ASP A 100 -1.58 20.85 -12.09
CA ASP A 100 -1.01 19.85 -11.19
C ASP A 100 -1.02 20.25 -9.72
N ASN A 101 -1.33 21.51 -9.38
CA ASN A 101 -1.19 22.06 -8.02
C ASN A 101 -2.50 22.63 -7.47
N GLU A 102 -3.63 22.20 -8.01
CA GLU A 102 -4.94 22.68 -7.58
C GLU A 102 -5.43 21.89 -6.36
N ASN A 103 -5.65 22.58 -5.25
CA ASN A 103 -6.22 22.00 -4.04
C ASN A 103 -7.66 21.49 -4.32
N PRO A 104 -7.99 20.23 -3.98
CA PRO A 104 -9.37 19.78 -4.05
C PRO A 104 -10.26 20.56 -3.07
N PRO A 105 -11.54 20.77 -3.40
CA PRO A 105 -12.52 21.28 -2.46
C PRO A 105 -12.81 20.24 -1.36
N ALA A 106 -13.20 20.70 -0.17
CA ALA A 106 -13.48 19.83 0.96
C ALA A 106 -14.57 18.77 0.65
N ILE A 107 -15.55 19.11 -0.19
CA ILE A 107 -16.60 18.18 -0.61
C ILE A 107 -16.03 16.95 -1.35
N PHE A 108 -14.98 17.12 -2.15
CA PHE A 108 -14.32 16.01 -2.84
C PHE A 108 -13.63 15.07 -1.84
N VAL A 109 -12.84 15.62 -0.91
CA VAL A 109 -12.14 14.86 0.14
C VAL A 109 -13.12 14.08 1.03
N ASN A 110 -14.21 14.74 1.44
CA ASN A 110 -15.27 14.13 2.23
C ASN A 110 -15.99 13.02 1.46
N THR A 111 -16.23 13.22 0.17
CA THR A 111 -16.86 12.22 -0.69
C THR A 111 -15.95 10.99 -0.86
N CYS A 112 -14.64 11.19 -1.03
CA CYS A 112 -13.67 10.10 -1.01
C CYS A 112 -13.74 9.29 0.28
N SER A 113 -13.73 9.97 1.42
CA SER A 113 -13.82 9.34 2.73
C SER A 113 -15.11 8.53 2.89
N SER A 114 -16.26 9.12 2.52
CA SER A 114 -17.57 8.46 2.57
C SER A 114 -17.65 7.25 1.63
N ASN A 115 -17.27 7.42 0.37
CA ASN A 115 -17.32 6.36 -0.64
C ASN A 115 -16.41 5.18 -0.26
N SER A 116 -15.24 5.42 0.33
CA SER A 116 -14.35 4.35 0.79
C SER A 116 -14.96 3.43 1.86
N GLN A 117 -15.98 3.91 2.59
CA GLN A 117 -16.68 3.16 3.63
C GLN A 117 -17.94 2.44 3.12
N ARG A 118 -18.33 2.65 1.86
CA ARG A 118 -19.49 1.98 1.27
C ARG A 118 -19.20 0.51 0.98
N LYS A 119 -20.25 -0.31 1.01
CA LYS A 119 -20.17 -1.75 0.74
C LYS A 119 -20.58 -2.05 -0.71
N VAL A 120 -19.74 -2.79 -1.42
CA VAL A 120 -19.92 -3.19 -2.82
C VAL A 120 -19.76 -4.70 -2.98
N LEU A 121 -20.18 -5.23 -4.13
CA LEU A 121 -20.13 -6.67 -4.40
C LEU A 121 -18.70 -7.19 -4.66
N GLY A 122 -17.80 -6.32 -5.14
CA GLY A 122 -16.42 -6.69 -5.42
C GLY A 122 -15.68 -5.59 -6.17
N SER A 123 -14.49 -5.91 -6.65
CA SER A 123 -13.61 -4.95 -7.34
C SER A 123 -14.14 -4.49 -8.70
N ASN A 124 -15.08 -5.20 -9.32
CA ASN A 124 -15.69 -4.77 -10.59
C ASN A 124 -16.80 -3.70 -10.41
N ASP A 125 -17.14 -3.33 -9.18
CA ASP A 125 -18.13 -2.29 -8.92
C ASP A 125 -17.59 -0.90 -9.34
N ASN A 126 -18.41 -0.10 -10.03
CA ASN A 126 -17.99 1.23 -10.50
C ASN A 126 -17.50 2.11 -9.36
N LEU A 127 -18.18 2.08 -8.21
CA LEU A 127 -17.79 2.89 -7.06
C LEU A 127 -16.44 2.45 -6.50
N TYR A 128 -16.14 1.15 -6.53
CA TYR A 128 -14.81 0.66 -6.14
C TYR A 128 -13.72 1.20 -7.07
N GLN A 129 -13.94 1.11 -8.38
CA GLN A 129 -12.99 1.59 -9.38
C GLN A 129 -12.77 3.10 -9.27
N GLU A 130 -13.82 3.87 -9.02
CA GLU A 130 -13.73 5.31 -8.80
C GLU A 130 -12.98 5.66 -7.52
N VAL A 131 -13.23 4.96 -6.40
CA VAL A 131 -12.47 5.18 -5.17
C VAL A 131 -11.00 4.81 -5.36
N LEU A 132 -10.72 3.71 -6.07
CA LEU A 132 -9.35 3.33 -6.43
C LEU A 132 -8.67 4.43 -7.24
N GLU A 133 -9.34 4.99 -8.23
CA GLU A 133 -8.78 6.01 -9.13
C GLU A 133 -8.61 7.37 -8.45
N PHE A 134 -9.57 7.79 -7.62
CA PHE A 134 -9.69 9.17 -7.16
C PHE A 134 -9.37 9.38 -5.69
N CYS A 135 -9.26 8.32 -4.90
CA CYS A 135 -9.07 8.42 -3.46
C CYS A 135 -7.84 7.66 -2.98
N THR A 136 -7.01 7.15 -3.89
CA THR A 136 -5.80 6.43 -3.52
C THR A 136 -4.53 7.07 -4.05
N ARG A 137 -3.44 6.83 -3.32
CA ARG A 137 -2.06 7.08 -3.72
C ARG A 137 -1.30 5.76 -3.75
N ASP A 138 -0.11 5.77 -4.31
CA ASP A 138 0.82 4.66 -4.15
C ASP A 138 1.15 4.47 -2.66
N ALA A 139 1.18 3.20 -2.23
CA ALA A 139 1.60 2.84 -0.89
C ALA A 139 3.11 3.11 -0.72
N SER A 140 3.53 3.55 0.46
CA SER A 140 4.95 3.66 0.79
C SER A 140 5.45 2.44 1.56
N ILE A 141 6.77 2.30 1.68
CA ILE A 141 7.39 1.28 2.55
C ILE A 141 6.88 1.43 3.99
N LYS A 142 6.73 2.67 4.47
CA LYS A 142 6.10 2.96 5.76
C LYS A 142 4.69 2.38 5.89
N ASP A 143 3.84 2.53 4.87
CA ASP A 143 2.49 1.95 4.90
C ASP A 143 2.54 0.42 5.05
N TRP A 144 3.43 -0.25 4.31
CA TRP A 144 3.58 -1.71 4.36
C TRP A 144 4.14 -2.21 5.69
N ILE A 145 5.04 -1.46 6.33
CA ILE A 145 5.56 -1.78 7.67
C ILE A 145 4.46 -1.64 8.72
N LEU A 146 3.67 -0.57 8.66
CA LEU A 146 2.57 -0.38 9.60
C LEU A 146 1.48 -1.46 9.45
N ASP A 147 1.19 -1.86 8.21
CA ASP A 147 0.23 -2.95 7.93
C ASP A 147 0.75 -4.33 8.37
N SER A 148 2.08 -4.54 8.44
CA SER A 148 2.66 -5.79 8.95
C SER A 148 2.65 -5.90 10.48
N GLY A 149 2.26 -4.82 11.18
CA GLY A 149 2.24 -4.74 12.64
C GLY A 149 3.62 -4.48 13.27
N LYS A 150 4.66 -4.28 12.46
CA LYS A 150 5.99 -3.88 12.92
C LYS A 150 6.01 -2.41 13.35
N LYS A 151 6.88 -2.08 14.30
CA LYS A 151 7.06 -0.70 14.77
C LYS A 151 8.28 -0.08 14.12
N ILE A 152 8.10 1.08 13.52
CA ILE A 152 9.21 1.89 13.01
C ILE A 152 10.00 2.44 14.20
N LEU A 153 11.33 2.46 14.07
CA LEU A 153 12.21 3.04 15.07
C LEU A 153 11.98 4.55 15.18
N GLU A 154 11.76 5.01 16.42
CA GLU A 154 11.58 6.42 16.73
C GLU A 154 12.94 7.07 17.03
N THR A 155 13.07 8.38 16.85
CA THR A 155 14.33 9.12 17.07
C THR A 155 14.96 8.86 18.45
N GLY A 156 14.14 8.68 19.49
CA GLY A 156 14.60 8.41 20.86
C GLY A 156 14.98 6.95 21.15
N ASP A 157 14.76 6.02 20.22
CA ASP A 157 14.94 4.58 20.42
C ASP A 157 16.41 4.15 20.32
N THR A 158 17.21 4.55 21.31
CA THR A 158 18.66 4.35 21.29
C THR A 158 19.04 2.86 21.18
N GLU A 159 18.32 1.98 21.85
CA GLU A 159 18.59 0.54 21.81
C GLU A 159 18.20 -0.09 20.48
N GLY A 160 17.02 0.25 19.95
CA GLY A 160 16.57 -0.23 18.65
C GLY A 160 17.50 0.23 17.52
N TRP A 161 17.92 1.50 17.53
CA TRP A 161 18.90 2.01 16.59
C TRP A 161 20.26 1.32 16.69
N LYS A 162 20.75 1.05 17.91
CA LYS A 162 22.00 0.28 18.09
C LYS A 162 21.86 -1.14 17.55
N ALA A 163 20.72 -1.80 17.78
CA ALA A 163 20.48 -3.15 17.31
C ALA A 163 20.46 -3.22 15.76
N THR A 164 19.72 -2.34 15.10
CA THR A 164 19.64 -2.34 13.63
C THR A 164 20.93 -1.86 12.97
N TRP A 165 21.66 -0.93 13.60
CA TRP A 165 22.97 -0.50 13.12
C TRP A 165 24.01 -1.64 13.15
N LYS A 166 24.00 -2.49 14.17
CA LYS A 166 24.84 -3.71 14.19
C LYS A 166 24.55 -4.61 12.98
N LEU A 167 23.27 -4.82 12.66
CA LEU A 167 22.86 -5.61 11.48
C LEU A 167 23.32 -4.96 10.17
N TYR A 168 23.26 -3.63 10.09
CA TYR A 168 23.76 -2.87 8.95
C TYR A 168 25.27 -3.05 8.77
N ILE A 169 26.05 -2.88 9.86
CA ILE A 169 27.50 -3.09 9.85
C ILE A 169 27.82 -4.52 9.39
N GLU A 170 27.16 -5.52 9.96
CA GLU A 170 27.36 -6.93 9.61
C GLU A 170 27.15 -7.18 8.11
N LYS A 171 26.05 -6.66 7.56
CA LYS A 171 25.72 -6.83 6.13
C LYS A 171 26.74 -6.17 5.21
N ASN A 172 27.37 -5.09 5.64
CA ASN A 172 28.30 -4.29 4.86
C ASN A 172 29.78 -4.56 5.21
N LYS A 173 30.08 -5.62 5.98
CA LYS A 173 31.47 -6.00 6.28
C LYS A 173 32.28 -6.20 5.01
N GLY A 174 33.48 -5.62 4.99
CA GLY A 174 34.41 -5.71 3.85
C GLY A 174 34.04 -4.84 2.64
N VAL A 175 32.95 -4.06 2.73
CA VAL A 175 32.57 -3.12 1.69
C VAL A 175 33.40 -1.84 1.81
N ALA A 176 33.94 -1.36 0.69
CA ALA A 176 34.74 -0.15 0.63
C ALA A 176 33.98 1.07 1.19
N LYS A 177 34.75 2.06 1.65
CA LYS A 177 34.23 3.32 2.18
C LYS A 177 33.23 3.97 1.20
N GLY A 178 32.06 4.36 1.71
CA GLY A 178 30.96 4.96 0.93
C GLY A 178 30.31 4.05 -0.13
N SER A 179 30.62 2.75 -0.15
CA SER A 179 30.05 1.79 -1.11
C SER A 179 29.08 0.80 -0.44
N ASP A 180 28.73 1.03 0.82
CA ASP A 180 27.73 0.28 1.57
C ASP A 180 26.34 0.38 0.92
N THR A 181 25.45 -0.51 1.34
CA THR A 181 24.14 -0.74 0.71
C THR A 181 23.31 0.53 0.52
N TRP A 182 23.33 1.46 1.49
CA TRP A 182 22.64 2.74 1.42
C TRP A 182 23.55 3.94 1.17
N GLN A 183 24.84 3.71 0.90
CA GLN A 183 25.84 4.75 0.68
C GLN A 183 25.82 5.81 1.78
N VAL A 184 25.87 5.33 3.03
CA VAL A 184 25.90 6.17 4.22
C VAL A 184 27.22 6.96 4.19
N LYS A 185 27.15 8.29 4.24
CA LYS A 185 28.30 9.16 3.99
C LYS A 185 29.46 8.96 4.96
N ASP A 186 29.14 8.65 6.22
CA ASP A 186 30.08 8.37 7.29
C ASP A 186 30.39 6.87 7.43
N TRP A 187 29.95 6.02 6.49
CA TRP A 187 30.34 4.62 6.47
C TRP A 187 31.83 4.45 6.24
N ASP A 188 32.46 3.70 7.14
CA ASP A 188 33.85 3.27 7.01
C ASP A 188 34.03 1.89 7.66
N PRO A 189 34.41 0.85 6.91
CA PRO A 189 34.50 -0.51 7.44
C PRO A 189 35.55 -0.68 8.55
N ASN A 190 36.50 0.26 8.69
CA ASN A 190 37.56 0.18 9.69
C ASN A 190 37.20 0.88 11.00
N THR A 191 36.22 1.79 10.99
CA THR A 191 35.90 2.64 12.15
C THR A 191 34.43 2.57 12.57
N SER A 192 33.55 2.03 11.73
CA SER A 192 32.14 1.84 12.07
C SER A 192 32.01 0.80 13.18
N THR A 193 31.48 1.24 14.33
CA THR A 193 31.23 0.39 15.50
C THR A 193 29.80 0.58 15.98
N ASP A 194 29.35 -0.33 16.84
CA ASP A 194 28.02 -0.29 17.43
C ASP A 194 27.88 0.69 18.61
N ALA A 195 28.99 1.31 19.03
CA ALA A 195 29.01 2.33 20.08
C ALA A 195 28.27 3.60 19.65
N ASN A 196 28.45 4.02 18.39
CA ASN A 196 27.89 5.24 17.83
C ASN A 196 27.10 4.93 16.54
N VAL A 197 25.79 5.09 16.59
CA VAL A 197 24.93 4.93 15.42
C VAL A 197 25.09 6.15 14.51
N SER A 198 25.31 5.91 13.22
CA SER A 198 25.37 6.98 12.21
C SER A 198 24.04 7.75 12.13
N GLU A 199 24.11 9.08 12.19
CA GLU A 199 22.94 9.94 11.95
C GLU A 199 22.51 9.93 10.48
N GLU A 200 23.46 9.77 9.55
CA GLU A 200 23.14 9.63 8.12
C GLU A 200 22.41 8.31 7.85
N PHE A 201 22.73 7.22 8.58
CA PHE A 201 21.97 5.98 8.53
C PHE A 201 20.51 6.16 8.99
N LYS A 202 20.28 6.86 10.11
CA LYS A 202 18.90 7.19 10.57
C LYS A 202 18.16 8.07 9.56
N LYS A 203 18.87 9.00 8.92
CA LYS A 203 18.31 9.82 7.86
C LYS A 203 17.94 9.00 6.63
N LYS A 204 18.82 8.09 6.17
CA LYS A 204 18.53 7.15 5.09
C LYS A 204 17.30 6.32 5.39
N CYS A 205 17.19 5.82 6.61
CA CYS A 205 16.00 5.11 7.04
C CYS A 205 14.71 5.94 6.84
N THR A 206 14.71 7.20 7.28
CA THR A 206 13.57 8.13 7.09
C THR A 206 13.26 8.38 5.61
N GLU A 207 14.28 8.59 4.78
CA GLU A 207 14.11 8.78 3.32
C GLU A 207 13.53 7.52 2.66
N LYS A 208 14.05 6.33 3.00
CA LYS A 208 13.65 5.05 2.41
C LYS A 208 12.23 4.66 2.81
N LEU A 209 11.78 4.99 4.02
CA LEU A 209 10.39 4.79 4.46
C LEU A 209 9.36 5.45 3.55
N GLU A 210 9.73 6.53 2.86
CA GLU A 210 8.83 7.29 1.98
C GLU A 210 8.81 6.79 0.53
N ILE A 211 9.69 5.85 0.15
CA ILE A 211 9.68 5.24 -1.20
C ILE A 211 8.31 4.64 -1.48
N LYS A 212 7.77 4.98 -2.65
CA LYS A 212 6.45 4.55 -3.11
C LYS A 212 6.53 3.24 -3.91
N SER A 213 5.45 2.47 -3.90
CA SER A 213 5.34 1.17 -4.56
C SER A 213 5.43 1.19 -6.08
N SER A 214 5.40 2.38 -6.68
CA SER A 214 5.65 2.61 -8.10
C SER A 214 7.14 2.69 -8.47
N VAL A 215 8.04 2.74 -7.48
CA VAL A 215 9.50 2.75 -7.71
C VAL A 215 9.99 1.32 -7.90
N ASP A 216 10.80 1.07 -8.95
CA ASP A 216 11.23 -0.28 -9.36
C ASP A 216 11.95 -1.09 -8.27
N ASN A 217 12.68 -0.45 -7.37
CA ASN A 217 13.40 -1.11 -6.27
C ASN A 217 12.60 -1.18 -4.95
N PHE A 218 11.28 -0.94 -4.99
CA PHE A 218 10.46 -0.88 -3.78
C PHE A 218 10.55 -2.15 -2.92
N GLU A 219 10.46 -3.34 -3.51
CA GLU A 219 10.42 -4.61 -2.75
C GLU A 219 11.78 -4.96 -2.12
N SER A 220 12.88 -4.66 -2.82
CA SER A 220 14.22 -4.83 -2.28
C SER A 220 14.49 -3.84 -1.15
N GLU A 221 14.11 -2.57 -1.32
CA GLU A 221 14.22 -1.55 -0.27
C GLU A 221 13.29 -1.84 0.91
N TYR A 222 12.07 -2.34 0.69
CA TYR A 222 11.15 -2.74 1.75
C TYR A 222 11.82 -3.77 2.68
N SER A 223 12.47 -4.78 2.11
CA SER A 223 13.17 -5.81 2.89
C SER A 223 14.32 -5.23 3.72
N LEU A 224 15.06 -4.26 3.17
CA LEU A 224 16.16 -3.59 3.88
C LEU A 224 15.64 -2.69 5.00
N VAL A 225 14.64 -1.84 4.71
CA VAL A 225 14.00 -0.96 5.69
C VAL A 225 13.34 -1.77 6.79
N LEU A 226 12.64 -2.86 6.47
CA LEU A 226 12.04 -3.75 7.47
C LEU A 226 13.11 -4.26 8.45
N ASN A 227 14.30 -4.62 7.98
CA ASN A 227 15.39 -5.09 8.84
C ASN A 227 16.12 -3.98 9.62
N TRP A 228 16.22 -2.79 9.03
CA TRP A 228 17.12 -1.74 9.52
C TRP A 228 16.43 -0.55 10.20
N CYS A 229 15.12 -0.44 10.04
CA CYS A 229 14.31 0.68 10.50
C CYS A 229 13.18 0.27 11.44
N THR A 230 13.10 -1.00 11.83
CA THR A 230 11.99 -1.50 12.65
C THR A 230 12.47 -2.31 13.85
N LYS A 231 11.55 -2.49 14.81
CA LYS A 231 11.64 -3.42 15.94
C LYS A 231 10.40 -4.32 15.96
#